data_AF-A0A970JR66-F1
#
_entry.id   AF-A0A970JR66-F1
#
_cell.length_a   1.000
_cell.length_b   1.000
_cell.length_c   1.000
_cell.angle_alpha   90.00
_cell.angle_beta   90.00
_cell.angle_gamma   90.00
#
_symmetry.space_group_name_H-M   'P 1'
#
loop_
_entity.id
_entity.type
_entity.pdbx_description
1 polymer ?
#
loop_
_entity_poly.entity_id
_entity_poly.type
_entity_poly.pdbx_seq_one_letter_code
_entity_poly.pdbx_strand_id
1 'polypeptide(L)' 'MNKTIEVTDLVMAANSINGALKGLGTLTFNQFSSVDITTEDIDALKGMIRAIQALADNHAQALMEFESGM' A
#
# COMPACT_ATOMS: atom_id res chain seq x y z
N MET A 1 20.76 -14.90 -3.01
CA MET A 1 21.50 -13.63 -2.85
C MET A 1 20.65 -12.74 -1.97
N ASN A 2 21.08 -12.44 -0.74
CA ASN A 2 20.43 -11.36 0.02
C ASN A 2 20.70 -10.07 -0.76
N LYS A 3 19.64 -9.41 -1.22
CA LYS A 3 19.75 -8.06 -1.78
C LYS A 3 19.95 -7.13 -0.60
N THR A 4 21.07 -6.42 -0.54
CA THR A 4 21.27 -5.34 0.42
C THR A 4 20.18 -4.29 0.20
N ILE A 5 19.44 -3.95 1.26
CA ILE A 5 18.41 -2.91 1.20
C ILE A 5 19.11 -1.56 1.24
N GLU A 6 18.85 -0.74 0.23
CA GLU A 6 19.35 0.64 0.21
C GLU A 6 18.28 1.62 0.72
N VAL A 7 18.71 2.78 1.21
CA VAL A 7 17.79 3.87 1.63
C VAL A 7 16.85 4.27 0.49
N THR A 8 17.33 4.22 -0.76
CA THR A 8 16.55 4.46 -1.97
C THR A 8 15.42 3.47 -2.15
N ASP A 9 15.63 2.17 -1.86
CA ASP A 9 14.57 1.16 -1.89
C ASP A 9 13.47 1.48 -0.87
N LEU A 10 13.84 1.88 0.35
CA LEU A 10 12.90 2.28 1.41
C LEU A 10 12.08 3.52 1.02
N VAL A 11 12.74 4.55 0.49
CA VAL A 11 12.07 5.78 0.03
C VAL A 11 11.13 5.49 -1.13
N MET A 12 11.51 4.63 -2.07
CA MET A 12 10.64 4.21 -3.18
C MET A 12 9.41 3.47 -2.66
N ALA A 13 9.58 2.51 -1.74
CA ALA A 13 8.47 1.77 -1.15
C ALA A 13 7.51 2.69 -0.39
N ALA A 14 8.02 3.63 0.41
CA ALA A 14 7.20 4.62 1.13
C ALA A 14 6.40 5.51 0.17
N ASN A 15 7.01 5.96 -0.94
CA ASN A 15 6.33 6.73 -1.97
C ASN A 15 5.24 5.92 -2.69
N SER A 16 5.49 4.64 -2.97
CA SER A 16 4.48 3.75 -3.55
C SER A 16 3.29 3.54 -2.62
N ILE A 17 3.52 3.34 -1.31
CA ILE A 17 2.46 3.23 -0.31
C ILE A 17 1.63 4.52 -0.25
N ASN A 18 2.29 5.68 -0.20
CA ASN A 18 1.61 6.98 -0.21
C ASN A 18 0.78 7.18 -1.49
N GLY A 19 1.32 6.79 -2.65
CA GLY A 19 0.59 6.81 -3.91
C GLY A 19 -0.66 5.91 -3.89
N ALA A 20 -0.54 4.71 -3.34
CA ALA A 20 -1.65 3.78 -3.22
C ALA A 20 -2.74 4.29 -2.25
N LEU A 21 -2.36 4.91 -1.13
CA LEU A 21 -3.29 5.56 -0.19
C LEU A 21 -4.05 6.72 -0.84
N LYS A 22 -3.37 7.54 -1.65
CA LYS A 22 -4.03 8.60 -2.43
C LYS A 22 -4.99 8.03 -3.46
N GLY A 23 -4.58 6.97 -4.16
CA GLY A 23 -5.43 6.24 -5.11
C GLY A 23 -6.70 5.69 -4.45
N LEU A 24 -6.56 5.10 -3.25
CA LEU A 24 -7.68 4.63 -2.43
C LEU A 24 -8.65 5.77 -2.09
N GLY A 25 -8.15 6.93 -1.66
CA GLY A 25 -8.98 8.11 -1.37
C GLY A 25 -9.75 8.61 -2.60
N THR A 26 -9.11 8.62 -3.78
CA THR A 26 -9.78 8.97 -5.04
C THR A 26 -10.84 7.94 -5.44
N LEU A 27 -10.54 6.65 -5.28
CA LEU A 27 -11.47 5.57 -5.59
C LEU A 27 -12.71 5.65 -4.69
N THR A 28 -12.53 5.79 -3.38
CA THR A 28 -13.63 5.90 -2.43
C THR A 28 -14.47 7.15 -2.72
N PHE A 29 -13.84 8.29 -3.01
CA PHE A 29 -14.57 9.50 -3.40
C PHE A 29 -15.39 9.31 -4.68
N ASN A 30 -14.85 8.66 -5.72
CA ASN A 30 -15.53 8.52 -7.01
C ASN A 30 -16.60 7.42 -7.03
N GLN A 31 -16.33 6.25 -6.45
CA GLN A 31 -17.24 5.09 -6.48
C GLN A 31 -18.28 5.13 -5.36
N PHE A 32 -17.90 5.57 -4.16
CA PHE A 32 -18.77 5.51 -2.98
C PHE A 32 -19.50 6.83 -2.70
N SER A 33 -19.36 7.84 -3.57
CA SER A 33 -20.26 9.00 -3.61
C SER A 33 -21.53 8.75 -4.43
N SER A 34 -21.62 7.60 -5.12
CA SER A 34 -22.80 7.17 -5.87
C SER A 34 -23.86 6.56 -4.94
N VAL A 35 -25.13 6.65 -5.34
CA VAL A 35 -26.27 6.11 -4.56
C VAL A 35 -26.40 4.60 -4.66
N ASP A 36 -25.64 3.93 -5.53
CA ASP A 36 -25.78 2.52 -5.87
C ASP A 36 -24.43 1.80 -5.70
N ILE A 37 -24.08 1.54 -4.44
CA ILE A 37 -22.87 0.77 -4.09
C ILE A 37 -23.22 -0.71 -4.11
N THR A 38 -22.53 -1.47 -4.96
CA THR A 38 -22.71 -2.91 -5.06
C THR A 38 -21.80 -3.67 -4.09
N THR A 39 -22.09 -4.96 -3.89
CA THR A 39 -21.18 -5.84 -3.13
C THR A 39 -19.82 -5.99 -3.84
N GLU A 40 -19.79 -5.94 -5.17
CA GLU A 40 -18.57 -5.99 -5.97
C GLU A 40 -17.67 -4.78 -5.68
N ASP A 41 -18.23 -3.58 -5.58
CA ASP A 41 -17.48 -2.37 -5.20
C ASP A 41 -16.85 -2.50 -3.81
N ILE A 42 -17.61 -3.03 -2.86
CA ILE A 42 -17.12 -3.27 -1.49
C ILE A 42 -15.98 -4.29 -1.48
N ASP A 43 -16.08 -5.36 -2.27
CA ASP A 43 -15.05 -6.39 -2.33
C ASP A 43 -13.79 -5.90 -3.05
N ALA A 44 -13.92 -5.08 -4.10
CA ALA A 44 -12.81 -4.38 -4.73
C ALA A 44 -12.10 -3.45 -3.72
N LEU A 45 -12.86 -2.70 -2.92
CA LEU A 45 -12.32 -1.84 -1.87
C LEU A 45 -11.54 -2.65 -0.82
N LYS A 46 -12.09 -3.76 -0.33
CA LYS A 46 -11.40 -4.67 0.60
C LYS A 46 -10.10 -5.20 -0.01
N GLY A 47 -10.12 -5.59 -1.27
CA GLY A 47 -8.94 -6.06 -1.99
C GLY A 47 -7.84 -5.00 -2.04
N MET A 48 -8.20 -3.76 -2.36
CA MET A 48 -7.26 -2.64 -2.38
C MET A 48 -6.67 -2.35 -1.00
N ILE A 49 -7.50 -2.34 0.05
CA ILE A 49 -7.03 -2.15 1.43
C ILE A 49 -6.03 -3.24 1.82
N ARG A 50 -6.32 -4.51 1.52
CA ARG A 50 -5.40 -5.63 1.80
C ARG A 50 -4.08 -5.50 1.05
N ALA A 51 -4.11 -5.05 -0.20
CA ALA A 51 -2.90 -4.83 -0.98
C ALA A 51 -2.02 -3.71 -0.38
N ILE A 52 -2.63 -2.61 0.06
CA ILE A 52 -1.92 -1.50 0.72
C ILE A 52 -1.34 -1.96 2.07
N GLN A 53 -2.09 -2.75 2.84
CA GLN A 53 -1.59 -3.35 4.08
C GLN A 53 -0.36 -4.23 3.82
N ALA A 54 -0.42 -5.12 2.83
CA ALA A 54 0.73 -5.96 2.47
C ALA A 54 1.96 -5.14 2.05
N LEU A 55 1.77 -4.03 1.31
CA LEU A 55 2.87 -3.12 0.98
C LEU A 55 3.47 -2.46 2.22
N ALA A 56 2.63 -2.02 3.15
CA ALA A 56 3.06 -1.39 4.40
C ALA A 56 3.81 -2.38 5.31
N ASP A 57 3.32 -3.61 5.46
CA ASP A 57 3.96 -4.67 6.23
C ASP A 57 5.33 -5.03 5.66
N ASN A 58 5.42 -5.19 4.33
CA ASN A 58 6.68 -5.44 3.65
C ASN A 58 7.67 -4.28 3.83
N HIS A 59 7.19 -3.03 3.79
CA HIS A 59 8.04 -1.87 4.02
C HIS A 59 8.54 -1.80 5.47
N ALA A 60 7.68 -2.11 6.44
CA ALA A 60 8.07 -2.20 7.85
C ALA A 60 9.12 -3.28 8.07
N GLN A 61 8.97 -4.45 7.43
CA GLN A 61 9.97 -5.51 7.47
C GLN A 61 11.30 -5.05 6.85
N ALA A 62 11.26 -4.43 5.67
CA ALA A 62 12.45 -3.90 5.01
C ALA A 62 13.18 -2.84 5.87
N LEU A 63 12.42 -2.03 6.62
CA LEU A 63 12.99 -1.06 7.54
C LEU A 63 13.68 -1.75 8.73
N MET A 64 13.06 -2.77 9.33
CA MET A 64 13.68 -3.54 10.40
C MET A 64 14.97 -4.22 9.95
N GLU A 65 14.97 -4.82 8.75
CA GLU A 65 16.17 -5.43 8.16
C GLU A 65 17.28 -4.40 7.96
N PHE A 66 16.94 -3.23 7.37
CA PHE A 66 17.88 -2.12 7.19
C PHE A 66 18.47 -1.61 8.51
N GLU A 67 17.64 -1.38 9.53
CA GLU A 67 18.08 -0.90 10.85
C GLU A 67 18.96 -1.92 11.59
N SER A 68 18.71 -3.21 11.36
CA SER A 68 19.52 -4.30 11.92
C SER A 68 20.86 -4.53 11.19
N GLY A 69 21.08 -3.86 10.05
CA GLY A 69 22.25 -4.05 9.20
C GLY A 69 22.27 -5.39 8.46
N MET A 70 21.11 -6.01 8.26
CA MET A 70 20.92 -7.29 7.55
C MET A 70 20.73 -7.14 6.05
#